data_AF-A0A3N0J0C7-F1
#
_entry.id   AF-A0A3N0J0C7-F1
#
_cell.length_a   1.000
_cell.length_b   1.000
_cell.length_c   1.000
_cell.angle_alpha   90.00
_cell.angle_beta   90.00
_cell.angle_gamma   90.00
#
_symmetry.space_group_name_H-M   'P 1'
#
loop_
_entity.id
_entity.type
_entity.pdbx_description
1 polymer ?
#
loop_
_entity_poly.entity_id
_entity_poly.type
_entity_poly.pdbx_seq_one_letter_code
_entity_poly.pdbx_strand_id
1 'polypeptide(L)'
;MRRRERTPVNPNAPIAPHAPALSAEPATPTDIIPSARLLQAACVAVAPLLTREGLEAADEASVRAVCEVLACLSGEAVAPPSDAARRALGRDVLVAGLPLAALPVESLHKPWCGPDGTVRAARGMYGGESARHVRALYAACGLSVPEGFAAMPDHLALLLELEAFFLEADDASAARTLVCDHFDWLGAYDAMLAARAEQAADAPAFDMTKRRDLAQGIAFMRTMVRSMDRAVHAWAANAA
;
A
#
# COMPACT_ATOMS: atom_id res chain seq x y z
N MET A 1 52.71 -47.84 3.45
CA MET A 1 52.13 -48.69 2.38
C MET A 1 50.72 -49.12 2.77
N ARG A 2 49.68 -48.48 2.22
CA ARG A 2 48.31 -49.02 2.12
C ARG A 2 47.74 -48.56 0.78
N ARG A 3 47.55 -49.49 -0.16
CA ARG A 3 46.91 -49.25 -1.46
C ARG A 3 45.42 -48.98 -1.22
N ARG A 4 44.90 -47.87 -1.76
CA ARG A 4 43.46 -47.65 -1.90
C ARG A 4 43.00 -48.36 -3.16
N GLU A 5 42.10 -49.32 -3.02
CA GLU A 5 41.42 -50.00 -4.11
C GLU A 5 40.47 -49.01 -4.80
N ARG A 6 40.62 -48.87 -6.13
CA ARG A 6 39.67 -48.14 -6.98
C ARG A 6 38.59 -49.11 -7.41
N THR A 7 37.34 -48.82 -7.05
CA THR A 7 36.16 -49.50 -7.57
C THR A 7 36.04 -49.24 -9.08
N PRO A 8 35.80 -50.24 -9.94
CA PRO A 8 35.66 -50.02 -11.37
C PRO A 8 34.30 -49.37 -11.69
N VAL A 9 34.34 -48.29 -12.46
CA VAL A 9 33.16 -47.61 -13.04
C VAL A 9 32.59 -48.51 -14.14
N ASN A 10 31.31 -48.87 -14.01
CA ASN A 10 30.58 -49.64 -15.02
C ASN A 10 30.22 -48.72 -16.21
N PRO A 11 30.68 -49.00 -17.44
CA PRO A 11 30.46 -48.13 -18.60
C PRO A 11 29.05 -48.22 -19.21
N ASN A 12 28.15 -49.05 -18.68
CA ASN A 12 26.81 -49.29 -19.24
C ASN A 12 25.65 -48.80 -18.35
N ALA A 13 25.84 -47.75 -17.54
CA ALA A 13 24.72 -47.12 -16.84
C ALA A 13 23.83 -46.33 -17.84
N PRO A 14 22.50 -46.55 -17.88
CA PRO A 14 21.62 -45.80 -18.78
C PRO A 14 21.55 -44.33 -18.35
N ILE A 15 21.78 -43.42 -19.31
CA ILE A 15 21.66 -41.97 -19.13
C ILE A 15 20.17 -41.65 -19.00
N ALA A 16 19.75 -41.21 -17.82
CA ALA A 16 18.39 -40.70 -17.63
C ALA A 16 18.20 -39.42 -18.46
N PRO A 17 17.08 -39.26 -19.18
CA PRO A 17 16.83 -38.03 -19.93
C PRO A 17 16.60 -36.88 -18.95
N HIS A 18 17.47 -35.87 -18.99
CA HIS A 18 17.23 -34.59 -18.33
C HIS A 18 16.02 -33.92 -18.98
N ALA A 19 14.87 -33.97 -18.30
CA ALA A 19 13.75 -33.12 -18.63
C ALA A 19 14.17 -31.65 -18.41
N PRO A 20 13.91 -30.74 -19.37
CA PRO A 20 14.16 -29.33 -19.14
C PRO A 20 13.15 -28.84 -18.10
N ALA A 21 13.64 -28.39 -16.94
CA ALA A 21 12.84 -27.66 -15.99
C ALA A 21 12.45 -26.32 -16.63
N LEU A 22 11.24 -26.26 -17.19
CA LEU A 22 10.56 -25.01 -17.52
C LEU A 22 10.29 -24.29 -16.20
N SER A 23 11.30 -23.55 -15.74
CA SER A 23 11.12 -22.52 -14.73
C SER A 23 10.41 -21.38 -15.44
N ALA A 24 9.08 -21.44 -15.49
CA ALA A 24 8.29 -20.26 -15.80
C ALA A 24 8.44 -19.32 -14.61
N GLU A 25 9.35 -18.35 -14.72
CA GLU A 25 9.25 -17.15 -13.88
C GLU A 25 7.83 -16.60 -14.05
N PRO A 26 7.11 -16.27 -12.97
CA PRO A 26 5.82 -15.62 -13.11
C PRO A 26 6.06 -14.33 -13.89
N ALA A 27 5.36 -14.18 -15.02
CA ALA A 27 5.36 -12.94 -15.78
C ALA A 27 5.10 -11.79 -14.81
N THR A 28 6.02 -10.82 -14.75
CA THR A 28 5.77 -9.56 -14.06
C THR A 28 4.43 -9.03 -14.55
N PRO A 29 3.45 -8.76 -13.67
CA PRO A 29 2.16 -8.22 -14.08
C PRO A 29 2.42 -7.02 -14.99
N THR A 30 1.85 -7.05 -16.20
CA THR A 30 1.98 -5.93 -17.13
C THR A 30 1.43 -4.69 -16.45
N ASP A 31 2.24 -3.63 -16.34
CA ASP A 31 1.80 -2.38 -15.72
C ASP A 31 0.61 -1.82 -16.51
N ILE A 32 -0.59 -1.94 -15.93
CA ILE A 32 -1.80 -1.34 -16.47
C ILE A 32 -1.66 0.17 -16.26
N ILE A 33 -1.61 0.92 -17.34
CA ILE A 33 -1.68 2.37 -17.29
C ILE A 33 -3.16 2.75 -17.23
N PRO A 34 -3.68 3.22 -16.09
CA PRO A 34 -5.09 3.58 -15.98
C PRO A 34 -5.38 4.85 -16.78
N SER A 35 -6.62 5.02 -17.24
CA SER A 35 -7.07 6.34 -17.70
C SER A 35 -7.21 7.30 -16.51
N ALA A 36 -7.15 8.61 -16.75
CA ALA A 36 -7.36 9.62 -15.71
C ALA A 36 -8.70 9.40 -14.97
N ARG A 37 -9.77 9.06 -15.70
CA ARG A 37 -11.08 8.75 -15.13
C ARG A 37 -11.08 7.50 -14.25
N LEU A 38 -10.35 6.45 -14.65
CA LEU A 38 -10.24 5.25 -13.83
C LEU A 38 -9.44 5.53 -12.57
N LEU A 39 -8.33 6.27 -12.68
CA LEU A 39 -7.51 6.65 -11.53
C LEU A 39 -8.30 7.54 -10.55
N GLN A 40 -9.04 8.52 -11.06
CA GLN A 40 -9.92 9.38 -10.27
C GLN A 40 -10.97 8.54 -9.51
N ALA A 41 -11.66 7.63 -10.20
CA ALA A 41 -12.64 6.75 -9.58
C ALA A 41 -12.02 5.86 -8.49
N ALA A 42 -10.79 5.37 -8.70
CA ALA A 42 -10.05 4.61 -7.70
C ALA A 42 -9.70 5.43 -6.47
N CYS A 43 -9.22 6.66 -6.66
CA CYS A 43 -8.89 7.56 -5.56
C CYS A 43 -10.13 7.82 -4.68
N VAL A 44 -11.27 8.15 -5.31
CA VAL A 44 -12.55 8.40 -4.61
C VAL A 44 -13.05 7.15 -3.87
N ALA A 45 -12.97 5.98 -4.50
CA ALA A 45 -13.46 4.74 -3.89
C ALA A 45 -12.58 4.28 -2.72
N VAL A 46 -11.26 4.39 -2.85
CA VAL A 46 -10.29 3.87 -1.85
C VAL A 46 -10.15 4.80 -0.65
N ALA A 47 -10.17 6.11 -0.84
CA ALA A 47 -9.88 7.09 0.20
C ALA A 47 -10.64 6.86 1.53
N PRO A 48 -11.96 6.59 1.54
CA PRO A 48 -12.70 6.34 2.79
C PRO A 48 -12.18 5.13 3.57
N LEU A 49 -11.76 4.05 2.88
CA LEU A 49 -11.29 2.81 3.50
C LEU A 49 -9.86 2.88 4.06
N LEU A 50 -9.21 4.04 3.93
CA LEU A 50 -7.91 4.31 4.56
C LEU A 50 -8.04 4.87 5.98
N THR A 51 -9.27 5.06 6.46
CA THR A 51 -9.57 5.52 7.82
C THR A 51 -10.24 4.42 8.63
N ARG A 52 -10.09 4.46 9.96
CA ARG A 52 -10.80 3.54 10.85
C ARG A 52 -12.31 3.72 10.72
N GLU A 53 -12.76 4.97 10.78
CA GLU A 53 -14.17 5.33 10.70
C GLU A 53 -14.79 4.87 9.39
N GLY A 54 -14.10 5.07 8.26
CA GLY A 54 -14.57 4.62 6.96
C GLY A 54 -14.58 3.10 6.82
N LEU A 55 -13.58 2.37 7.33
CA LEU A 55 -13.61 0.90 7.36
C LEU A 55 -14.76 0.33 8.21
N GLU A 56 -15.07 0.99 9.33
CA GLU A 56 -16.15 0.58 10.23
C GLU A 56 -17.55 0.92 9.67
N ALA A 57 -17.67 2.00 8.90
CA ALA A 57 -18.91 2.48 8.31
C ALA A 57 -19.22 1.89 6.93
N ALA A 58 -18.21 1.37 6.22
CA ALA A 58 -18.37 0.86 4.86
C ALA A 58 -19.33 -0.32 4.79
N ASP A 59 -20.35 -0.16 3.94
CA ASP A 59 -21.28 -1.21 3.57
C ASP A 59 -20.68 -2.17 2.51
N GLU A 60 -21.38 -3.26 2.25
CA GLU A 60 -20.92 -4.28 1.30
C GLU A 60 -20.76 -3.71 -0.12
N ALA A 61 -21.62 -2.76 -0.52
CA ALA A 61 -21.58 -2.13 -1.84
C ALA A 61 -20.31 -1.30 -2.03
N SER A 62 -19.93 -0.51 -1.03
CA SER A 62 -18.71 0.31 -1.04
C SER A 62 -17.46 -0.56 -1.10
N VAL A 63 -17.42 -1.63 -0.30
CA VAL A 63 -16.29 -2.58 -0.31
C VAL A 63 -16.19 -3.28 -1.68
N ARG A 64 -17.32 -3.66 -2.26
CA ARG A 64 -17.36 -4.28 -3.59
C ARG A 64 -16.87 -3.33 -4.67
N ALA A 65 -17.32 -2.08 -4.66
CA ALA A 65 -16.88 -1.05 -5.59
C ALA A 65 -15.35 -0.86 -5.53
N VAL A 66 -14.78 -0.84 -4.32
CA VAL A 66 -13.33 -0.82 -4.15
C VAL A 66 -12.68 -2.05 -4.77
N CYS A 67 -13.15 -3.26 -4.47
CA CYS A 67 -12.59 -4.48 -5.07
C CYS A 67 -12.65 -4.48 -6.60
N GLU A 68 -13.75 -4.00 -7.19
CA GLU A 68 -13.91 -3.89 -8.64
C GLU A 68 -12.90 -2.92 -9.25
N VAL A 69 -12.74 -1.74 -8.66
CA VAL A 69 -11.78 -0.75 -9.17
C VAL A 69 -10.33 -1.25 -9.01
N LEU A 70 -9.99 -1.86 -7.87
CA LEU A 70 -8.67 -2.44 -7.67
C LEU A 70 -8.39 -3.56 -8.70
N ALA A 71 -9.39 -4.37 -9.03
CA ALA A 71 -9.26 -5.39 -10.06
C ALA A 71 -9.06 -4.80 -11.46
N CYS A 72 -9.70 -3.66 -11.76
CA CYS A 72 -9.41 -2.92 -12.99
C CYS A 72 -7.98 -2.36 -13.03
N LEU A 73 -7.44 -1.93 -11.88
CA LEU A 73 -6.07 -1.39 -11.79
C LEU A 73 -5.00 -2.48 -11.83
N SER A 74 -5.25 -3.66 -11.28
CA SER A 74 -4.27 -4.74 -11.19
C SER A 74 -4.40 -5.80 -12.29
N GLY A 75 -5.58 -5.90 -12.93
CA GLY A 75 -5.92 -7.01 -13.83
C GLY A 75 -6.23 -8.32 -13.09
N GLU A 76 -6.28 -8.29 -11.76
CA GLU A 76 -6.46 -9.47 -10.90
C GLU A 76 -7.71 -9.32 -10.03
N ALA A 77 -8.47 -10.40 -9.87
CA ALA A 77 -9.64 -10.39 -9.00
C ALA A 77 -9.24 -10.13 -7.53
N VAL A 78 -9.89 -9.15 -6.90
CA VAL A 78 -9.68 -8.81 -5.48
C VAL A 78 -10.83 -9.35 -4.65
N ALA A 79 -10.53 -10.24 -3.70
CA ALA A 79 -11.53 -10.77 -2.78
C ALA A 79 -11.86 -9.74 -1.68
N PRO A 80 -13.15 -9.50 -1.37
CA PRO A 80 -13.52 -8.61 -0.30
C PRO A 80 -13.13 -9.19 1.08
N PRO A 81 -12.68 -8.36 2.03
CA PRO A 81 -12.43 -8.80 3.40
C PRO A 81 -13.76 -9.03 4.14
N SER A 82 -13.75 -9.93 5.12
CA SER A 82 -14.88 -10.07 6.05
C SER A 82 -15.07 -8.80 6.90
N ASP A 83 -16.28 -8.57 7.39
CA ASP A 83 -16.56 -7.45 8.30
C ASP A 83 -15.69 -7.49 9.57
N ALA A 84 -15.46 -8.69 10.10
CA ALA A 84 -14.58 -8.90 11.25
C ALA A 84 -13.13 -8.48 10.92
N ALA A 85 -12.63 -8.84 9.74
CA ALA A 85 -11.31 -8.43 9.28
C ALA A 85 -11.18 -6.92 9.09
N ARG A 86 -12.19 -6.26 8.51
CA ARG A 86 -12.20 -4.78 8.38
C ARG A 86 -12.16 -4.09 9.74
N ARG A 87 -12.97 -4.56 10.69
CA ARG A 87 -13.00 -4.01 12.07
C ARG A 87 -11.69 -4.27 12.81
N ALA A 88 -11.09 -5.45 12.66
CA ALA A 88 -9.80 -5.77 13.28
C ALA A 88 -8.69 -4.85 12.75
N LEU A 89 -8.61 -4.68 11.42
CA LEU A 89 -7.68 -3.73 10.78
C LEU A 89 -7.87 -2.30 11.34
N GLY A 90 -9.11 -1.80 11.31
CA GLY A 90 -9.40 -0.43 11.78
C GLY A 90 -9.02 -0.22 13.26
N ARG A 91 -9.28 -1.20 14.12
CA ARG A 91 -9.08 -1.07 15.58
C ARG A 91 -7.66 -1.31 16.06
N ASP A 92 -6.95 -2.25 15.44
CA ASP A 92 -5.64 -2.68 15.93
C ASP A 92 -4.47 -2.11 15.12
N VAL A 93 -4.69 -1.75 13.85
CA VAL A 93 -3.65 -1.26 12.93
C VAL A 93 -3.78 0.24 12.67
N LEU A 94 -4.99 0.75 12.43
CA LEU A 94 -5.22 2.16 12.11
C LEU A 94 -5.46 3.05 13.34
N VAL A 95 -4.92 2.66 14.50
CA VAL A 95 -4.99 3.45 15.74
C VAL A 95 -3.58 3.72 16.24
N ALA A 96 -3.26 5.00 16.42
CA ALA A 96 -1.97 5.43 16.94
C ALA A 96 -1.70 4.85 18.34
N GLY A 97 -0.43 4.53 18.61
CA GLY A 97 0.02 4.08 19.94
C GLY A 97 -0.22 2.61 20.28
N LEU A 98 -0.87 1.84 19.39
CA LEU A 98 -1.03 0.40 19.56
C LEU A 98 0.21 -0.39 19.08
N PRO A 99 0.44 -1.62 19.58
CA PRO A 99 1.58 -2.44 19.17
C PRO A 99 1.63 -2.77 17.67
N LEU A 100 0.46 -2.84 17.02
CA LEU A 100 0.35 -3.10 15.59
C LEU A 100 0.13 -1.84 14.76
N ALA A 101 0.24 -0.65 15.36
CA ALA A 101 -0.06 0.59 14.67
C ALA A 101 0.74 0.73 13.37
N ALA A 102 0.00 1.00 12.29
CA ALA A 102 0.52 1.35 10.99
C ALA A 102 -0.44 2.29 10.28
N LEU A 103 -0.20 3.59 10.43
CA LEU A 103 -1.06 4.64 9.90
C LEU A 103 -0.61 5.06 8.50
N PRO A 104 -1.55 5.31 7.57
CA PRO A 104 -1.25 5.77 6.22
C PRO A 104 -1.02 7.29 6.21
N VAL A 105 0.01 7.75 6.92
CA VAL A 105 0.36 9.18 7.01
C VAL A 105 1.81 9.37 6.58
N GLU A 106 2.03 10.13 5.52
CA GLU A 106 3.32 10.26 4.84
C GLU A 106 4.47 10.64 5.79
N SER A 107 4.27 11.64 6.65
CA SER A 107 5.27 12.13 7.60
C SER A 107 5.76 11.07 8.59
N LEU A 108 5.01 9.99 8.82
CA LEU A 108 5.47 8.88 9.64
C LEU A 108 6.49 7.99 8.92
N HIS A 109 6.50 8.00 7.59
CA HIS A 109 7.31 7.13 6.74
C HIS A 109 8.55 7.82 6.17
N LYS A 110 8.48 9.13 5.98
CA LYS A 110 9.60 9.95 5.51
C LYS A 110 10.54 10.39 6.65
N PRO A 111 11.81 10.70 6.37
CA PRO A 111 12.68 11.39 7.32
C PRO A 111 12.03 12.70 7.76
N TRP A 112 12.07 12.99 9.06
CA TRP A 112 11.47 14.22 9.56
C TRP A 112 12.41 15.40 9.35
N CYS A 113 11.93 16.44 8.69
CA CYS A 113 12.62 17.72 8.55
C CYS A 113 11.86 18.81 9.29
N GLY A 114 12.54 19.49 10.22
CA GLY A 114 11.99 20.61 10.96
C GLY A 114 11.82 21.88 10.11
N PRO A 115 11.07 22.90 10.59
CA PRO A 115 10.87 24.16 9.87
C PRO A 115 12.16 24.96 9.61
N ASP A 116 13.21 24.68 10.40
CA ASP A 116 14.55 25.23 10.30
C ASP A 116 15.44 24.50 9.28
N GLY A 117 14.91 23.48 8.59
CA GLY A 117 15.67 22.61 7.70
C GLY A 117 16.46 21.51 8.42
N THR A 118 16.30 21.37 9.74
CA THR A 118 16.99 20.31 10.49
C THR A 118 16.40 18.94 10.12
N VAL A 119 17.18 18.16 9.36
CA VAL A 119 16.85 16.77 9.06
C VAL A 119 17.16 15.92 10.29
N ARG A 120 16.13 15.30 10.85
CA ARG A 120 16.27 14.24 11.84
C ARG A 120 16.13 12.91 11.11
N ALA A 121 17.12 12.04 11.26
CA ALA A 121 17.02 10.65 10.80
C ALA A 121 15.88 9.86 11.50
N ALA A 122 15.25 10.45 12.52
CA ALA A 122 14.08 9.90 13.18
C ALA A 122 12.86 9.94 12.22
N ARG A 123 12.27 8.76 12.01
CA ARG A 123 10.95 8.58 11.36
C ARG A 123 9.86 8.46 12.43
N GLY A 124 8.59 8.42 11.99
CA GLY A 124 7.45 8.17 12.89
C GLY A 124 6.96 9.40 13.66
N MET A 125 7.21 10.61 13.14
CA MET A 125 6.73 11.85 13.74
C MET A 125 5.81 12.61 12.79
N TYR A 126 4.65 13.03 13.28
CA TYR A 126 3.72 13.88 12.52
C TYR A 126 4.30 15.27 12.24
N GLY A 127 3.72 15.94 11.24
CA GLY A 127 3.93 17.37 11.05
C GLY A 127 5.29 17.75 10.44
N GLY A 128 5.94 16.81 9.74
CA GLY A 128 7.15 17.09 8.97
C GLY A 128 6.90 18.00 7.75
N GLU A 129 7.92 18.15 6.89
CA GLU A 129 7.83 18.93 5.64
C GLU A 129 6.62 18.54 4.79
N SER A 130 6.36 17.24 4.60
CA SER A 130 5.22 16.73 3.82
C SER A 130 3.89 17.29 4.31
N ALA A 131 3.64 17.21 5.62
CA ALA A 131 2.41 17.70 6.23
C ALA A 131 2.22 19.22 6.04
N ARG A 132 3.30 20.00 6.11
CA ARG A 132 3.24 21.44 5.85
C ARG A 132 3.00 21.74 4.37
N HIS A 133 3.62 20.98 3.47
CA HIS A 133 3.41 21.12 2.03
C HIS A 133 1.96 20.80 1.64
N VAL A 134 1.41 19.65 2.07
CA VAL A 134 0.01 19.29 1.77
C VAL A 134 -0.97 20.32 2.32
N ARG A 135 -0.72 20.88 3.51
CA ARG A 135 -1.55 21.98 4.03
C ARG A 135 -1.51 23.22 3.14
N ALA A 136 -0.34 23.56 2.60
CA ALA A 136 -0.20 24.67 1.67
C ALA A 136 -0.93 24.39 0.34
N LEU A 137 -0.89 23.15 -0.16
CA LEU A 137 -1.65 22.74 -1.35
C LEU A 137 -3.17 22.88 -1.14
N TYR A 138 -3.70 22.40 -0.01
CA TYR A 138 -5.11 22.61 0.34
C TYR A 138 -5.47 24.11 0.33
N ALA A 139 -4.66 24.94 0.98
CA ALA A 139 -4.90 26.38 1.00
C ALA A 139 -4.82 27.03 -0.40
N ALA A 140 -3.89 26.59 -1.25
CA ALA A 140 -3.74 27.08 -2.62
C ALA A 140 -4.95 26.70 -3.50
N CYS A 141 -5.57 25.55 -3.25
CA CYS A 141 -6.83 25.14 -3.89
C CYS A 141 -8.07 25.83 -3.30
N GLY A 142 -7.92 26.71 -2.29
CA GLY A 142 -9.05 27.31 -1.57
C GLY A 142 -9.81 26.33 -0.68
N LEU A 143 -9.20 25.20 -0.34
CA LEU A 143 -9.76 24.15 0.50
C LEU A 143 -9.24 24.26 1.94
N SER A 144 -10.01 23.73 2.89
CA SER A 144 -9.59 23.58 4.28
C SER A 144 -9.35 22.10 4.61
N VAL A 145 -8.24 21.80 5.28
CA VAL A 145 -8.01 20.46 5.83
C VAL A 145 -9.11 20.15 6.86
N PRO A 146 -9.83 19.01 6.76
CA PRO A 146 -10.88 18.68 7.71
C PRO A 146 -10.34 18.55 9.15
N GLU A 147 -11.16 18.90 10.15
CA GLU A 147 -10.74 18.96 11.56
C GLU A 147 -10.14 17.63 12.07
N GLY A 148 -10.74 16.50 11.69
CA GLY A 148 -10.24 15.16 12.05
C GLY A 148 -8.84 14.84 11.51
N PHE A 149 -8.37 15.57 10.49
CA PHE A 149 -7.04 15.45 9.90
C PHE A 149 -6.13 16.62 10.23
N ALA A 150 -6.53 17.52 11.14
CA ALA A 150 -5.74 18.71 11.46
C ALA A 150 -4.30 18.38 11.89
N ALA A 151 -4.08 17.26 12.58
CA ALA A 151 -2.75 16.78 12.98
C ALA A 151 -1.99 16.01 11.87
N MET A 152 -2.69 15.56 10.82
CA MET A 152 -2.18 14.69 9.77
C MET A 152 -2.74 15.10 8.39
N PRO A 153 -2.43 16.32 7.91
CA PRO A 153 -2.92 16.79 6.61
C PRO A 153 -2.39 15.94 5.44
N ASP A 154 -1.27 15.25 5.63
CA ASP A 154 -0.62 14.32 4.70
C ASP A 154 -1.06 12.85 4.91
N HIS A 155 -2.29 12.65 5.37
CA HIS A 155 -2.92 11.33 5.40
C HIS A 155 -3.28 10.88 3.99
N LEU A 156 -3.03 9.61 3.64
CA LEU A 156 -3.21 9.08 2.29
C LEU A 156 -4.63 9.27 1.74
N ALA A 157 -5.65 9.15 2.60
CA ALA A 157 -7.03 9.50 2.22
C ALA A 157 -7.14 10.91 1.61
N LEU A 158 -6.53 11.91 2.25
CA LEU A 158 -6.54 13.30 1.77
C LEU A 158 -5.67 13.50 0.53
N LEU A 159 -4.57 12.75 0.41
CA LEU A 159 -3.73 12.76 -0.79
C LEU A 159 -4.48 12.20 -2.00
N LEU A 160 -5.21 11.10 -1.82
CA LEU A 160 -6.06 10.52 -2.87
C LEU A 160 -7.22 11.45 -3.23
N GLU A 161 -7.85 12.10 -2.25
CA GLU A 161 -8.90 13.09 -2.53
C GLU A 161 -8.35 14.28 -3.33
N LEU A 162 -7.15 14.77 -3.00
CA LEU A 162 -6.51 15.86 -3.74
C LEU A 162 -6.10 15.44 -5.16
N GLU A 163 -5.62 14.20 -5.32
CA GLU A 163 -5.32 13.63 -6.64
C GLU A 163 -6.60 13.51 -7.49
N ALA A 164 -7.68 12.99 -6.91
CA ALA A 164 -8.99 12.94 -7.57
C ALA A 164 -9.48 14.34 -7.98
N PHE A 165 -9.26 15.35 -7.13
CA PHE A 165 -9.61 16.73 -7.40
C PHE A 165 -8.85 17.30 -8.61
N PHE A 166 -7.53 17.08 -8.69
CA PHE A 166 -6.75 17.55 -9.85
C PHE A 166 -7.12 16.81 -11.14
N LEU A 167 -7.37 15.50 -11.07
CA LEU A 167 -7.85 14.71 -12.20
C LEU A 167 -9.24 15.15 -12.67
N GLU A 168 -10.13 15.53 -11.76
CA GLU A 168 -11.45 16.08 -12.10
C GLU A 168 -11.35 17.44 -12.80
N ALA A 169 -10.40 18.26 -12.39
CA ALA A 169 -10.13 19.56 -12.97
C ALA A 169 -9.35 19.51 -14.30
N ASP A 170 -8.99 18.31 -14.77
CA ASP A 170 -8.13 18.08 -15.94
C ASP A 170 -6.74 18.76 -15.80
N ASP A 171 -6.27 18.95 -14.57
CA ASP A 171 -4.95 19.53 -14.27
C ASP A 171 -3.92 18.40 -14.10
N ALA A 172 -3.55 17.81 -15.24
CA ALA A 172 -2.57 16.72 -15.28
C ALA A 172 -1.20 17.13 -14.71
N SER A 173 -0.84 18.41 -14.79
CA SER A 173 0.42 18.91 -14.26
C SER A 173 0.45 18.90 -12.74
N ALA A 174 -0.62 19.39 -12.10
CA ALA A 174 -0.75 19.36 -10.65
C ALA A 174 -0.84 17.93 -10.11
N ALA A 175 -1.64 17.06 -10.74
CA ALA A 175 -1.75 15.65 -10.38
C ALA A 175 -0.40 14.92 -10.44
N ARG A 176 0.36 15.05 -11.55
CA ARG A 176 1.71 14.48 -11.64
C ARG A 176 2.65 14.99 -10.54
N THR A 177 2.61 16.28 -10.25
CA THR A 177 3.45 16.90 -9.22
C THR A 177 3.12 16.32 -7.85
N LEU A 178 1.82 16.18 -7.54
CA LEU A 178 1.36 15.57 -6.31
C LEU A 178 1.86 14.12 -6.17
N VAL A 179 1.75 13.31 -7.23
CA VAL A 179 2.27 11.93 -7.23
C VAL A 179 3.77 11.89 -6.96
N CYS A 180 4.56 12.67 -7.71
CA CYS A 180 6.02 12.71 -7.55
C CYS A 180 6.46 13.13 -6.14
N ASP A 181 5.77 14.10 -5.55
CA ASP A 181 6.18 14.67 -4.26
C ASP A 181 5.65 13.86 -3.06
N HIS A 182 4.49 13.21 -3.18
CA HIS A 182 3.72 12.70 -2.05
C HIS A 182 3.37 11.21 -2.07
N PHE A 183 3.76 10.43 -3.09
CA PHE A 183 3.44 9.00 -3.19
C PHE A 183 4.63 8.03 -3.14
N ASP A 184 5.87 8.54 -3.12
CA ASP A 184 7.12 7.77 -3.03
C ASP A 184 7.29 6.91 -1.75
N TRP A 185 6.44 7.11 -0.73
CA TRP A 185 6.49 6.39 0.55
C TRP A 185 5.59 5.15 0.60
N LEU A 186 4.73 4.93 -0.40
CA LEU A 186 3.74 3.85 -0.35
C LEU A 186 4.37 2.45 -0.30
N GLY A 187 5.50 2.25 -0.99
CA GLY A 187 6.27 1.00 -0.88
C GLY A 187 6.78 0.74 0.55
N ALA A 188 7.21 1.78 1.26
CA ALA A 188 7.63 1.66 2.67
C ALA A 188 6.45 1.34 3.58
N TYR A 189 5.27 1.92 3.30
CA TYR A 189 4.06 1.62 4.05
C TYR A 189 3.57 0.19 3.84
N ASP A 190 3.57 -0.34 2.61
CA ASP A 190 3.26 -1.76 2.35
C ASP A 190 4.22 -2.70 3.08
N ALA A 191 5.52 -2.40 3.07
CA ALA A 191 6.51 -3.18 3.80
C ALA A 191 6.23 -3.16 5.32
N MET A 192 5.83 -2.02 5.86
CA MET A 192 5.45 -1.92 7.27
C MET A 192 4.19 -2.74 7.58
N LEU A 193 3.17 -2.70 6.73
CA LEU A 193 1.98 -3.53 6.86
C LEU A 193 2.33 -5.03 6.82
N ALA A 194 3.26 -5.44 5.95
CA ALA A 194 3.76 -6.81 5.91
C ALA A 194 4.36 -7.24 7.26
N ALA A 195 5.23 -6.40 7.84
CA ALA A 195 5.81 -6.66 9.14
C ALA A 195 4.76 -6.71 10.27
N ARG A 196 3.69 -5.90 10.19
CA ARG A 196 2.57 -5.98 11.15
C ARG A 196 1.77 -7.26 11.00
N ALA A 197 1.63 -7.80 9.79
CA ALA A 197 0.99 -9.10 9.59
C ALA A 197 1.79 -10.23 10.26
N GLU A 198 3.11 -10.23 10.10
CA GLU A 198 4.01 -11.19 10.77
C GLU A 198 3.94 -11.07 12.29
N GLN A 199 4.05 -9.84 12.82
CA GLN A 199 3.93 -9.57 14.24
C GLN A 199 2.56 -10.00 14.81
N ALA A 200 1.47 -9.81 14.06
CA ALA A 200 0.14 -10.26 14.46
C ALA A 200 0.03 -11.78 14.50
N ALA A 201 0.64 -12.48 13.53
CA ALA A 201 0.65 -13.93 13.47
C ALA A 201 1.38 -14.56 14.66
N ASP A 202 2.49 -13.94 15.08
CA ASP A 202 3.33 -14.44 16.17
C ASP A 202 2.90 -13.94 17.56
N ALA A 203 1.93 -13.03 17.64
CA ALA A 203 1.50 -12.44 18.91
C ALA A 203 0.85 -13.50 19.82
N PRO A 204 1.43 -13.81 21.01
CA PRO A 204 0.90 -14.83 21.91
C PRO A 204 -0.42 -14.41 22.55
N ALA A 205 -0.70 -13.11 22.62
CA ALA A 205 -1.92 -12.55 23.19
C ALA A 205 -3.15 -12.69 22.27
N PHE A 206 -2.98 -13.07 21.00
CA PHE A 206 -4.09 -13.19 20.05
C PHE A 206 -4.52 -14.65 19.88
N ASP A 207 -5.83 -14.86 19.89
CA ASP A 207 -6.40 -16.15 19.50
C ASP A 207 -6.35 -16.35 17.97
N MET A 208 -6.68 -17.55 17.52
CA MET A 208 -6.64 -17.90 16.09
C MET A 208 -7.62 -17.07 15.25
N THR A 209 -8.78 -16.70 15.80
CA THR A 209 -9.78 -15.89 15.11
C THR A 209 -9.24 -14.49 14.85
N LYS A 210 -8.70 -13.83 15.88
CA LYS A 210 -8.10 -12.50 15.76
C LYS A 210 -6.90 -12.50 14.80
N ARG A 211 -6.04 -13.52 14.85
CA ARG A 211 -4.92 -13.66 13.90
C ARG A 211 -5.40 -13.76 12.46
N ARG A 212 -6.41 -14.59 12.20
CA ARG A 212 -7.02 -14.72 10.86
C ARG A 212 -7.63 -13.41 10.39
N ASP A 213 -8.39 -12.73 11.24
CA ASP A 213 -9.08 -11.49 10.90
C ASP A 213 -8.08 -10.36 10.60
N LEU A 214 -7.03 -10.24 11.41
CA LEU A 214 -5.93 -9.31 11.16
C LEU A 214 -5.17 -9.64 9.87
N ALA A 215 -4.85 -10.92 9.64
CA ALA A 215 -4.17 -11.34 8.42
C ALA A 215 -4.99 -10.99 7.16
N GLN A 216 -6.30 -11.28 7.17
CA GLN A 216 -7.19 -10.92 6.06
C GLN A 216 -7.30 -9.41 5.89
N GLY A 217 -7.48 -8.66 6.98
CA GLY A 217 -7.64 -7.20 6.93
C GLY A 217 -6.37 -6.50 6.44
N ILE A 218 -5.21 -6.89 6.97
CA ILE A 218 -3.92 -6.34 6.54
C ILE A 218 -3.63 -6.73 5.08
N ALA A 219 -3.90 -7.96 4.66
CA ALA A 219 -3.74 -8.35 3.26
C ALA A 219 -4.58 -7.48 2.32
N PHE A 220 -5.83 -7.18 2.69
CA PHE A 220 -6.68 -6.28 1.90
C PHE A 220 -6.13 -4.85 1.82
N MET A 221 -5.67 -4.27 2.94
CA MET A 221 -5.02 -2.96 2.95
C MET A 221 -3.77 -2.93 2.07
N ARG A 222 -2.95 -3.98 2.11
CA ARG A 222 -1.77 -4.10 1.25
C ARG A 222 -2.12 -4.17 -0.23
N THR A 223 -3.17 -4.90 -0.60
CA THR A 223 -3.68 -4.92 -1.98
C THR A 223 -4.13 -3.52 -2.41
N MET A 224 -4.89 -2.80 -1.57
CA MET A 224 -5.26 -1.40 -1.85
C MET A 224 -4.03 -0.52 -2.09
N VAL A 225 -3.08 -0.52 -1.16
CA VAL A 225 -1.88 0.34 -1.24
C VAL A 225 -1.05 0.03 -2.47
N ARG A 226 -0.80 -1.25 -2.77
CA ARG A 226 0.01 -1.67 -3.93
C ARG A 226 -0.65 -1.33 -5.26
N SER A 227 -1.96 -1.55 -5.38
CA SER A 227 -2.69 -1.22 -6.60
C SER A 227 -2.70 0.30 -6.82
N MET A 228 -2.91 1.09 -5.77
CA MET A 228 -2.85 2.55 -5.87
C MET A 228 -1.44 3.04 -6.19
N ASP A 229 -0.42 2.54 -5.52
CA ASP A 229 0.99 2.87 -5.75
C ASP A 229 1.40 2.64 -7.21
N ARG A 230 1.06 1.48 -7.77
CA ARG A 230 1.32 1.21 -9.20
C ARG A 230 0.53 2.13 -10.10
N ALA A 231 -0.77 2.31 -9.82
CA ALA A 231 -1.67 3.08 -10.67
C ALA A 231 -1.29 4.56 -10.78
N VAL A 232 -1.00 5.21 -9.64
CA VAL A 232 -0.64 6.64 -9.63
C VAL A 232 0.69 6.89 -10.33
N HIS A 233 1.71 6.05 -10.09
CA HIS A 233 3.02 6.20 -10.71
C HIS A 233 3.00 5.85 -12.21
N ALA A 234 2.28 4.79 -12.60
CA ALA A 234 2.11 4.43 -14.00
C ALA A 234 1.36 5.52 -14.78
N TRP A 235 0.32 6.09 -14.19
CA TRP A 235 -0.39 7.22 -14.80
C TRP A 235 0.52 8.45 -14.90
N ALA A 236 1.18 8.85 -13.82
CA ALA A 236 2.00 10.06 -13.79
C ALA A 236 3.18 10.00 -14.76
N ALA A 237 3.78 8.82 -14.96
CA ALA A 237 4.85 8.60 -15.93
C ALA A 237 4.40 8.71 -17.40
N ASN A 238 3.10 8.58 -17.67
CA ASN A 238 2.53 8.53 -19.03
C ASN A 238 1.54 9.66 -19.34
N ALA A 239 1.16 10.47 -18.35
CA ALA A 239 0.34 11.65 -18.55
C ALA A 239 1.16 12.72 -19.30
N ALA A 240 0.71 13.07 -20.50
CA ALA A 240 1.30 14.13 -21.33
C ALA A 240 0.94 15.52 -20.79
#